data_AF-A0A845SWW1-F1
#
_entry.id   AF-A0A845SWW1-F1
#
_cell.length_a   1.000
_cell.length_b   1.000
_cell.length_c   1.000
_cell.angle_alpha   90.00
_cell.angle_beta   90.00
_cell.angle_gamma   90.00
#
_symmetry.space_group_name_H-M   'P 1'
#
loop_
_entity.id
_entity.type
_entity.pdbx_description
1 polymer ?
#
loop_
_entity_poly.entity_id
_entity_poly.type
_entity_poly.pdbx_seq_one_letter_code
_entity_poly.pdbx_strand_id
1 'polypeptide(L)'
;MAVLDTATVEKLRVVFWDMTKITSAEADVEHPAEDETPAWTEKVLTITVTPRTPDDMRVFYAFTGQQNAALDELLAAATRDMWHNLLYGSSGEIVAVALSQVGNVGGQPYWSWYGFNSRVEWCACFVSWCANECGYIDAGVIPKFAGCTGGSNWFKDRGQWQDGDYEPRPGDLIFFDWNNKGGSGPQDDVPDHVGIVERVENGVVYTVEGNSGDSCRQRSYSVGHYEIWGYGCPIYN
;
A
#
# COMPACT_ATOMS: atom_id res chain seq x y z
N MET A 1 1.24 6.80 -23.44
CA MET A 1 1.70 5.45 -23.04
C MET A 1 3.20 5.38 -23.20
N ALA A 2 3.96 5.37 -22.11
CA ALA A 2 5.37 5.01 -22.17
C ALA A 2 5.45 3.49 -22.31
N VAL A 3 5.78 2.98 -23.49
CA VAL A 3 6.04 1.55 -23.69
C VAL A 3 7.48 1.31 -23.27
N LEU A 4 7.70 0.46 -22.26
CA LEU A 4 9.03 0.03 -21.86
C LEU A 4 9.68 -0.70 -23.03
N ASP A 5 10.81 -0.20 -23.52
CA ASP A 5 11.56 -0.87 -24.57
C ASP A 5 12.26 -2.14 -24.02
N THR A 6 12.65 -3.03 -24.93
CA THR A 6 13.28 -4.31 -24.58
C THR A 6 14.56 -4.11 -23.76
N ALA A 7 15.33 -3.06 -24.02
CA ALA A 7 16.56 -2.77 -23.28
C ALA A 7 16.28 -2.41 -21.82
N THR A 8 15.20 -1.67 -21.57
CA THR A 8 14.74 -1.30 -20.24
C THR A 8 14.21 -2.51 -19.49
N VAL A 9 13.44 -3.38 -20.16
CA VAL A 9 12.96 -4.64 -19.57
C VAL A 9 14.12 -5.53 -19.15
N GLU A 10 15.17 -5.67 -19.96
CA GLU A 10 16.33 -6.48 -19.59
C GLU A 10 17.10 -5.90 -18.40
N LYS A 11 17.26 -4.57 -18.32
CA LYS A 11 17.86 -3.92 -17.14
C LYS A 11 17.06 -4.19 -15.88
N LEU A 12 15.73 -4.05 -15.94
CA LEU A 12 14.85 -4.34 -14.82
C LEU A 12 14.93 -5.80 -14.40
N ARG A 13 15.04 -6.73 -15.36
CA ARG A 13 15.20 -8.16 -15.09
C ARG A 13 16.50 -8.45 -14.35
N VAL A 14 17.62 -7.83 -14.77
CA VAL A 14 18.91 -7.97 -14.07
C VAL A 14 18.79 -7.43 -12.65
N VAL A 15 18.27 -6.21 -12.48
CA VAL A 15 18.09 -5.60 -11.16
C VAL A 15 17.22 -6.46 -10.25
N PHE A 16 16.12 -7.02 -10.76
CA PHE A 16 15.25 -7.90 -9.98
C PHE A 16 16.02 -9.10 -9.41
N TRP A 17 16.82 -9.78 -10.24
CA TRP A 17 17.58 -10.96 -9.80
C TRP A 17 18.77 -10.62 -8.92
N ASP A 18 19.41 -9.48 -9.15
CA ASP A 18 20.47 -8.96 -8.28
C ASP A 18 19.92 -8.60 -6.89
N MET A 19 18.71 -8.05 -6.83
CA MET A 19 18.04 -7.61 -5.61
C MET A 19 17.36 -8.73 -4.82
N THR A 20 17.27 -9.93 -5.37
CA THR A 20 16.58 -11.06 -4.73
C THR A 20 17.50 -12.24 -4.48
N LYS A 21 17.16 -13.03 -3.45
CA LYS A 21 17.75 -14.34 -3.19
C LYS A 21 16.69 -15.41 -3.41
N ILE A 22 17.11 -16.48 -4.06
CA ILE A 22 16.28 -17.66 -4.31
C ILE A 22 16.71 -18.75 -3.33
N THR A 23 15.76 -19.28 -2.59
CA THR A 23 15.95 -20.47 -1.75
C THR A 23 15.01 -21.56 -2.19
N SER A 24 15.42 -22.82 -2.04
CA SER A 24 14.60 -23.97 -2.36
C SER A 24 14.51 -24.92 -1.16
N ALA A 25 13.33 -25.49 -0.94
CA ALA A 25 13.11 -26.55 0.03
C ALA A 25 12.33 -27.69 -0.61
N GLU A 26 12.76 -28.93 -0.38
CA GLU A 26 12.06 -30.13 -0.81
C GLU A 26 11.36 -30.78 0.38
N ALA A 27 10.14 -31.25 0.17
CA ALA A 27 9.38 -32.01 1.15
C ALA A 27 8.68 -33.18 0.46
N ASP A 28 8.69 -34.34 1.11
CA ASP A 28 7.88 -35.49 0.70
C ASP A 28 6.57 -35.44 1.51
N VAL A 29 5.43 -35.40 0.81
CA VAL A 29 4.10 -35.46 1.40
C VAL A 29 3.56 -36.87 1.17
N GLU A 30 3.35 -37.61 2.25
CA GLU A 30 2.74 -38.92 2.19
C GLU A 30 1.22 -38.81 2.13
N HIS A 31 0.64 -39.39 1.09
CA HIS A 31 -0.80 -39.50 0.91
C HIS A 31 -1.23 -40.93 1.25
N PRO A 32 -1.93 -41.16 2.37
CA PRO A 32 -2.40 -42.49 2.74
C PRO A 32 -3.46 -42.98 1.74
N ALA A 33 -3.68 -44.30 1.69
CA ALA A 33 -4.71 -44.87 0.84
C ALA A 33 -6.11 -44.42 1.29
N GLU A 34 -6.99 -44.08 0.34
CA GLU A 34 -8.37 -43.66 0.59
C GLU A 34 -9.29 -44.34 -0.45
N ASP A 35 -10.26 -45.11 0.04
CA ASP A 35 -11.15 -45.99 -0.75
C ASP A 35 -10.39 -46.92 -1.73
N GLU A 36 -10.60 -46.77 -3.04
CA GLU A 36 -9.93 -47.55 -4.10
C GLU A 36 -8.58 -46.95 -4.52
N THR A 37 -8.15 -45.85 -3.89
CA THR A 37 -6.93 -45.13 -4.25
C THR A 37 -5.73 -45.64 -3.42
N PRO A 38 -4.68 -46.20 -4.03
CA PRO A 38 -3.50 -46.66 -3.30
C PRO A 38 -2.71 -45.48 -2.72
N ALA A 39 -2.02 -45.73 -1.61
CA ALA A 39 -1.11 -44.75 -1.02
C ALA A 39 -0.02 -44.36 -2.01
N TRP A 40 0.36 -43.08 -1.99
CA TRP A 40 1.38 -42.54 -2.87
C TRP A 40 2.16 -41.42 -2.17
N THR A 41 3.33 -41.08 -2.73
CA THR A 41 4.19 -40.03 -2.20
C THR A 41 4.29 -38.90 -3.21
N GLU A 42 4.02 -37.68 -2.74
CA GLU A 42 4.21 -36.45 -3.51
C GLU A 42 5.54 -35.80 -3.13
N LYS A 43 6.32 -35.37 -4.12
CA LYS A 43 7.49 -34.54 -3.89
C LYS A 43 7.16 -33.08 -4.17
N VAL A 44 7.27 -32.23 -3.16
CA VAL A 44 7.00 -30.80 -3.25
C VAL A 44 8.30 -30.02 -3.20
N LEU A 45 8.61 -29.27 -4.27
CA LEU A 45 9.69 -28.29 -4.31
C LEU A 45 9.12 -26.89 -4.09
N THR A 46 9.46 -26.26 -2.97
CA THR A 46 9.11 -24.87 -2.68
C THR A 46 10.28 -23.97 -3.07
N ILE A 47 10.05 -23.03 -4.01
CA ILE A 47 11.01 -22.00 -4.39
C ILE A 47 10.54 -20.68 -3.78
N THR A 48 11.37 -20.06 -2.96
CA THR A 48 11.08 -18.76 -2.35
C THR A 48 12.02 -17.71 -2.93
N VAL A 49 11.45 -16.61 -3.41
CA VAL A 49 12.20 -15.42 -3.84
C VAL A 49 11.97 -14.36 -2.78
N THR A 50 13.04 -13.90 -2.14
CA THR A 50 12.99 -12.83 -1.11
C THR A 50 13.94 -11.70 -1.48
N PRO A 51 13.63 -10.44 -1.11
CA PRO A 51 14.60 -9.35 -1.23
C PRO A 51 15.87 -9.67 -0.42
N ARG A 52 17.03 -9.31 -0.97
CA ARG A 52 18.30 -9.32 -0.23
C ARG A 52 18.28 -8.22 0.82
N THR A 53 18.70 -8.55 2.04
CA THR A 53 18.97 -7.55 3.08
C THR A 53 20.24 -6.76 2.75
N PRO A 54 20.50 -5.62 3.43
CA PRO A 54 21.80 -4.95 3.32
C PRO A 54 22.97 -5.90 3.58
N ASP A 55 22.87 -6.78 4.58
CA ASP A 55 23.93 -7.76 4.87
C ASP A 55 24.08 -8.81 3.77
N ASP A 56 22.97 -9.29 3.20
CA ASP A 56 23.01 -10.18 2.03
C ASP A 56 23.77 -9.51 0.87
N MET A 57 23.56 -8.20 0.66
CA MET A 57 24.23 -7.42 -0.39
C MET A 57 25.73 -7.24 -0.15
N ARG A 58 26.13 -6.99 1.10
CA ARG A 58 27.55 -6.88 1.48
C ARG A 58 28.32 -8.13 1.09
N VAL A 59 27.73 -9.30 1.38
CA VAL A 59 28.32 -10.60 1.05
C VAL A 59 28.24 -10.86 -0.45
N PHE A 60 27.08 -10.66 -1.07
CA PHE A 60 26.85 -10.98 -2.49
C PHE A 60 27.79 -10.22 -3.43
N TYR A 61 28.00 -8.93 -3.18
CA TYR A 61 28.89 -8.09 -3.97
C TYR A 61 30.33 -8.02 -3.45
N ALA A 62 30.64 -8.73 -2.36
CA ALA A 62 31.94 -8.68 -1.70
C ALA A 62 32.41 -7.23 -1.45
N PHE A 63 31.55 -6.43 -0.81
CA PHE A 63 31.85 -5.02 -0.54
C PHE A 63 33.13 -4.87 0.30
N THR A 64 33.97 -3.93 -0.12
CA THR A 64 35.15 -3.51 0.64
C THR A 64 34.76 -2.85 1.96
N GLY A 65 35.72 -2.73 2.89
CA GLY A 65 35.48 -2.02 4.16
C GLY A 65 34.97 -0.58 3.96
N GLN A 66 35.46 0.11 2.92
CA GLN A 66 34.99 1.44 2.56
C GLN A 66 33.55 1.43 2.03
N GLN A 67 33.19 0.46 1.19
CA GLN A 67 31.82 0.33 0.68
C GLN A 67 30.83 -0.06 1.77
N ASN A 68 31.25 -0.90 2.73
CA ASN A 68 30.43 -1.23 3.90
C ASN A 68 30.17 0.00 4.76
N ALA A 69 31.21 0.80 5.04
CA ALA A 69 31.07 2.04 5.81
C ALA A 69 30.18 3.07 5.09
N ALA A 70 30.29 3.20 3.77
CA ALA A 70 29.40 4.05 2.98
C ALA A 70 27.94 3.56 3.02
N LEU A 71 27.72 2.24 2.95
CA LEU A 71 26.39 1.66 3.09
C LEU A 71 25.82 1.89 4.50
N ASP A 72 26.63 1.77 5.56
CA ASP A 72 26.21 2.10 6.93
C ASP A 72 25.80 3.57 7.06
N GLU A 73 26.58 4.48 6.47
CA GLU A 73 26.25 5.91 6.46
C GLU A 73 24.94 6.18 5.71
N LEU A 74 24.73 5.53 4.56
CA LEU A 74 23.49 5.63 3.81
C LEU A 74 22.29 5.06 4.58
N LEU A 75 22.46 4.00 5.38
CA LEU A 75 21.39 3.41 6.16
C LEU A 75 21.18 4.07 7.54
N ALA A 76 22.01 5.06 7.89
CA ALA A 76 21.92 5.73 9.18
C ALA A 76 20.59 6.51 9.33
N ALA A 77 20.16 6.70 10.57
CA ALA A 77 18.97 7.51 10.85
C ALA A 77 19.10 8.97 10.33
N ALA A 78 20.33 9.49 10.25
CA ALA A 78 20.60 10.85 9.76
C ALA A 78 20.35 11.02 8.24
N THR A 79 20.45 9.95 7.46
CA THR A 79 20.15 9.95 6.02
C THR A 79 18.71 9.51 5.74
N ARG A 80 17.96 9.10 6.77
CA ARG A 80 16.58 8.64 6.65
C ARG A 80 15.69 9.69 5.99
N ASP A 81 15.80 10.95 6.39
CA ASP A 81 15.00 12.03 5.79
C ASP A 81 15.36 12.27 4.31
N MET A 82 16.63 12.11 3.93
CA MET A 82 17.05 12.20 2.53
C MET A 82 16.49 11.04 1.69
N TRP A 83 16.56 9.81 2.20
CA TRP A 83 15.95 8.65 1.54
C TRP A 83 14.45 8.75 1.49
N HIS A 84 13.83 9.31 2.53
CA HIS A 84 12.42 9.56 2.54
C HIS A 84 12.06 10.55 1.43
N ASN A 85 12.72 11.69 1.31
CA ASN A 85 12.39 12.61 0.21
C ASN A 85 12.69 12.01 -1.19
N LEU A 86 13.72 11.17 -1.31
CA LEU A 86 14.07 10.56 -2.60
C LEU A 86 13.12 9.44 -3.03
N LEU A 87 12.66 8.62 -2.08
CA LEU A 87 11.76 7.49 -2.32
C LEU A 87 10.31 7.99 -2.22
N TYR A 88 9.97 8.48 -1.03
CA TYR A 88 8.65 8.90 -0.54
C TYR A 88 8.21 10.31 -0.94
N GLY A 89 9.01 11.02 -1.74
CA GLY A 89 8.70 12.38 -2.17
C GLY A 89 7.71 12.52 -3.30
N SER A 90 7.27 11.40 -3.89
CA SER A 90 6.21 11.40 -4.89
C SER A 90 4.95 10.73 -4.35
N SER A 91 3.81 11.36 -4.59
CA SER A 91 2.51 10.83 -4.21
C SER A 91 2.15 9.49 -4.89
N GLY A 92 2.93 9.07 -5.89
CA GLY A 92 2.70 7.84 -6.66
C GLY A 92 2.97 6.54 -5.90
N GLU A 93 3.76 6.53 -4.83
CA GLU A 93 4.11 5.28 -4.15
C GLU A 93 2.94 4.70 -3.33
N ILE A 94 2.23 5.54 -2.57
CA ILE A 94 1.01 5.09 -1.87
C ILE A 94 -0.06 4.62 -2.85
N VAL A 95 -0.12 5.23 -4.03
CA VAL A 95 -0.99 4.78 -5.14
C VAL A 95 -0.55 3.40 -5.63
N ALA A 96 0.75 3.18 -5.85
CA ALA A 96 1.28 1.89 -6.28
C ALA A 96 1.04 0.78 -5.25
N VAL A 97 1.26 1.05 -3.96
CA VAL A 97 0.96 0.12 -2.87
C VAL A 97 -0.53 -0.20 -2.81
N ALA A 98 -1.39 0.81 -2.91
CA ALA A 98 -2.84 0.58 -2.91
C ALA A 98 -3.27 -0.26 -4.12
N LEU A 99 -2.79 0.07 -5.32
CA LEU A 99 -3.06 -0.69 -6.54
C LEU A 99 -2.62 -2.14 -6.44
N SER A 100 -1.52 -2.43 -5.74
CA SER A 100 -1.04 -3.80 -5.54
C SER A 100 -1.99 -4.64 -4.68
N GLN A 101 -2.93 -4.02 -3.96
CA GLN A 101 -3.92 -4.71 -3.14
C GLN A 101 -5.25 -4.94 -3.88
N VAL A 102 -5.46 -4.36 -5.06
CA VAL A 102 -6.71 -4.50 -5.82
C VAL A 102 -7.03 -5.98 -6.08
N GLY A 103 -8.24 -6.40 -5.74
CA GLY A 103 -8.68 -7.80 -5.83
C GLY A 103 -8.56 -8.59 -4.53
N ASN A 104 -7.82 -8.09 -3.52
CA ASN A 104 -7.78 -8.72 -2.20
C ASN A 104 -9.16 -8.66 -1.53
N VAL A 105 -9.65 -9.82 -1.08
CA VAL A 105 -10.93 -9.99 -0.40
C VAL A 105 -10.70 -10.14 1.10
N GLY A 106 -11.50 -9.45 1.90
CA GLY A 106 -11.41 -9.41 3.35
C GLY A 106 -10.36 -8.43 3.88
N GLY A 107 -10.66 -7.82 5.03
CA GLY A 107 -9.80 -6.80 5.63
C GLY A 107 -8.76 -7.29 6.62
N GLN A 108 -8.65 -8.60 6.86
CA GLN A 108 -7.88 -9.15 7.99
C GLN A 108 -6.43 -8.68 8.07
N PRO A 109 -5.66 -8.65 6.97
CA PRO A 109 -4.30 -8.12 7.02
C PRO A 109 -4.23 -6.69 7.57
N TYR A 110 -5.18 -5.82 7.19
CA TYR A 110 -5.15 -4.40 7.53
C TYR A 110 -5.62 -4.12 8.96
N TRP A 111 -6.78 -4.66 9.37
CA TRP A 111 -7.29 -4.38 10.72
C TRP A 111 -6.51 -5.13 11.81
N SER A 112 -5.94 -6.30 11.51
CA SER A 112 -5.08 -7.00 12.47
C SER A 112 -3.72 -6.33 12.62
N TRP A 113 -3.10 -5.87 11.52
CA TRP A 113 -1.91 -5.03 11.55
C TRP A 113 -2.13 -3.75 12.36
N TYR A 114 -3.31 -3.14 12.22
CA TYR A 114 -3.65 -1.94 13.00
C TYR A 114 -3.67 -2.22 14.51
N GLY A 115 -4.10 -3.43 14.90
CA GLY A 115 -4.16 -3.91 16.28
C GLY A 115 -5.52 -4.44 16.73
N PHE A 116 -6.48 -4.63 15.82
CA PHE A 116 -7.79 -5.19 16.15
C PHE A 116 -7.76 -6.73 16.16
N ASN A 117 -8.46 -7.32 17.13
CA ASN A 117 -8.55 -8.78 17.28
C ASN A 117 -9.78 -9.39 16.58
N SER A 118 -10.62 -8.56 15.98
CA SER A 118 -11.83 -8.97 15.26
C SER A 118 -12.14 -8.00 14.13
N ARG A 119 -13.04 -8.40 13.22
CA ARG A 119 -13.42 -7.59 12.06
C ARG A 119 -14.01 -6.25 12.51
N VAL A 120 -13.46 -5.17 11.95
CA VAL A 120 -13.98 -3.80 12.03
C VAL A 120 -14.18 -3.25 10.61
N GLU A 121 -14.86 -2.11 10.46
CA GLU A 121 -14.80 -1.36 9.20
C GLU A 121 -13.34 -0.94 8.96
N TRP A 122 -12.80 -1.29 7.79
CA TRP A 122 -11.36 -1.34 7.60
C TRP A 122 -10.82 -0.45 6.48
N CYS A 123 -11.63 0.45 5.92
CA CYS A 123 -11.19 1.44 4.91
C CYS A 123 -10.04 2.31 5.43
N ALA A 124 -10.16 2.89 6.62
CA ALA A 124 -9.11 3.69 7.24
C ALA A 124 -7.89 2.85 7.68
N CYS A 125 -8.12 1.61 8.13
CA CYS A 125 -7.02 0.69 8.43
C CYS A 125 -6.20 0.37 7.16
N PHE A 126 -6.86 0.20 6.02
CA PHE A 126 -6.23 0.01 4.72
C PHE A 126 -5.38 1.21 4.32
N VAL A 127 -5.93 2.43 4.41
CA VAL A 127 -5.16 3.66 4.11
C VAL A 127 -3.93 3.79 5.03
N SER A 128 -4.10 3.54 6.32
CA SER A 128 -2.98 3.53 7.28
C SER A 128 -1.95 2.46 6.96
N TRP A 129 -2.38 1.28 6.52
CA TRP A 129 -1.47 0.22 6.11
C TRP A 129 -0.69 0.63 4.87
N CYS A 130 -1.33 1.18 3.84
CA CYS A 130 -0.62 1.68 2.66
C CYS A 130 0.39 2.79 3.02
N ALA A 131 0.00 3.71 3.92
CA ALA A 131 0.90 4.73 4.44
C ALA A 131 2.08 4.14 5.23
N ASN A 132 1.87 3.05 5.98
CA ASN A 132 2.95 2.32 6.67
C ASN A 132 3.95 1.70 5.70
N GLU A 133 3.48 1.02 4.66
CA GLU A 133 4.35 0.40 3.66
C GLU A 133 5.20 1.42 2.91
N CYS A 134 4.71 2.67 2.82
CA CYS A 134 5.46 3.80 2.27
C CYS A 134 6.27 4.56 3.33
N GLY A 135 6.31 4.15 4.60
CA GLY A 135 6.98 4.91 5.66
C GLY A 135 6.39 6.30 5.97
N TYR A 136 5.20 6.62 5.43
CA TYR A 136 4.56 7.94 5.53
C TYR A 136 4.05 8.27 6.93
N ILE A 137 3.75 7.24 7.73
CA ILE A 137 3.40 7.41 9.15
C ILE A 137 4.62 7.93 9.92
N ASP A 138 5.74 7.26 9.76
CA ASP A 138 7.02 7.59 10.39
C ASP A 138 7.56 8.96 9.93
N ALA A 139 7.31 9.31 8.67
CA ALA A 139 7.66 10.61 8.08
C ALA A 139 6.70 11.75 8.51
N GLY A 140 5.58 11.44 9.17
CA GLY A 140 4.58 12.44 9.54
C GLY A 140 3.79 13.02 8.36
N VAL A 141 3.74 12.31 7.23
CA VAL A 141 3.04 12.72 6.00
C VAL A 141 1.56 12.32 6.07
N ILE A 142 1.25 11.14 6.59
CA ILE A 142 -0.12 10.63 6.81
C ILE A 142 -0.21 10.07 8.24
N PRO A 143 -1.27 10.35 9.01
CA PRO A 143 -1.41 9.79 10.36
C PRO A 143 -1.67 8.28 10.32
N LYS A 144 -1.39 7.58 11.42
CA LYS A 144 -1.98 6.26 11.67
C LYS A 144 -3.40 6.45 12.23
N PHE A 145 -4.43 6.03 11.50
CA PHE A 145 -5.84 6.19 11.89
C PHE A 145 -6.73 4.99 11.46
N ALA A 146 -7.71 4.65 12.27
CA ALA A 146 -8.71 3.60 11.96
C ALA A 146 -10.13 4.14 11.78
N GLY A 147 -10.35 5.43 12.03
CA GLY A 147 -11.65 6.08 11.84
C GLY A 147 -11.53 7.30 10.93
N CYS A 148 -12.45 7.43 9.98
CA CYS A 148 -12.45 8.49 8.96
C CYS A 148 -12.48 9.90 9.59
N THR A 149 -13.21 10.09 10.69
CA THR A 149 -13.26 11.37 11.43
C THR A 149 -11.89 11.76 11.99
N GLY A 150 -11.15 10.79 12.55
CA GLY A 150 -9.81 11.04 13.08
C GLY A 150 -8.81 11.40 11.99
N GLY A 151 -8.86 10.69 10.85
CA GLY A 151 -8.00 10.98 9.70
C GLY A 151 -8.27 12.36 9.11
N SER A 152 -9.53 12.66 8.81
CA SER A 152 -9.92 13.95 8.21
C SER A 152 -9.62 15.15 9.11
N ASN A 153 -9.92 15.08 10.42
CA ASN A 153 -9.60 16.16 11.36
C ASN A 153 -8.09 16.45 11.41
N TRP A 154 -7.24 15.41 11.33
CA TRP A 154 -5.78 15.60 11.29
C TRP A 154 -5.33 16.46 10.09
N PHE A 155 -5.92 16.25 8.91
CA PHE A 155 -5.62 17.09 7.74
C PHE A 155 -6.20 18.49 7.87
N LYS A 156 -7.42 18.63 8.38
CA LYS A 156 -8.07 19.94 8.64
C LYS A 156 -7.25 20.80 9.59
N ASP A 157 -6.81 20.24 10.71
CA ASP A 157 -6.01 20.94 11.73
C ASP A 157 -4.65 21.44 11.20
N ARG A 158 -4.18 20.89 10.07
CA ARG A 158 -2.89 21.21 9.44
C ARG A 158 -3.05 22.09 8.20
N GLY A 159 -4.26 22.53 7.87
CA GLY A 159 -4.53 23.27 6.63
C GLY A 159 -4.28 22.45 5.36
N GLN A 160 -4.35 21.12 5.48
CA GLN A 160 -4.12 20.16 4.39
C GLN A 160 -5.44 19.53 3.93
N TRP A 161 -6.55 20.27 4.05
CA TRP A 161 -7.88 19.82 3.65
C TRP A 161 -8.37 20.62 2.44
N GLN A 162 -9.05 19.94 1.52
CA GLN A 162 -9.76 20.55 0.40
C GLN A 162 -11.22 20.06 0.37
N ASP A 163 -12.12 20.90 -0.10
CA ASP A 163 -13.55 20.59 -0.21
C ASP A 163 -13.85 19.62 -1.36
N GLY A 164 -15.05 19.04 -1.40
CA GLY A 164 -15.39 17.97 -2.36
C GLY A 164 -15.37 18.36 -3.84
N ASP A 165 -15.39 19.65 -4.17
CA ASP A 165 -15.33 20.20 -5.53
C ASP A 165 -13.90 20.46 -6.03
N TYR A 166 -12.89 20.32 -5.17
CA TYR A 166 -11.48 20.34 -5.55
C TYR A 166 -11.15 19.21 -6.54
N GLU A 167 -10.27 19.50 -7.51
CA GLU A 167 -9.71 18.50 -8.42
C GLU A 167 -8.50 17.82 -7.76
N PRO A 168 -8.61 16.55 -7.31
CA PRO A 168 -7.58 15.95 -6.49
C PRO A 168 -6.35 15.52 -7.28
N ARG A 169 -5.24 15.30 -6.55
CA ARG A 169 -4.00 14.76 -7.10
C ARG A 169 -3.86 13.29 -6.72
N PRO A 170 -3.16 12.47 -7.52
CA PRO A 170 -2.72 11.15 -7.10
C PRO A 170 -2.13 11.20 -5.69
N GLY A 171 -2.52 10.26 -4.82
CA GLY A 171 -2.10 10.17 -3.42
C GLY A 171 -2.98 10.93 -2.42
N ASP A 172 -3.73 11.95 -2.83
CA ASP A 172 -4.69 12.62 -1.94
C ASP A 172 -5.67 11.56 -1.37
N LEU A 173 -6.09 11.73 -0.12
CA LEU A 173 -7.04 10.84 0.54
C LEU A 173 -8.44 11.40 0.34
N ILE A 174 -9.30 10.65 -0.35
CA ILE A 174 -10.69 11.04 -0.60
C ILE A 174 -11.58 10.52 0.52
N PHE A 175 -12.39 11.40 1.11
CA PHE A 175 -13.35 11.05 2.17
C PHE A 175 -14.77 11.22 1.67
N PHE A 176 -15.65 10.29 2.07
CA PHE A 176 -17.07 10.32 1.70
C PHE A 176 -17.97 10.47 2.91
N ASP A 177 -19.06 11.20 2.71
CA ASP A 177 -20.21 11.31 3.61
C ASP A 177 -21.42 10.83 2.80
N TRP A 178 -21.83 9.58 3.04
CA TRP A 178 -22.77 8.86 2.18
C TRP A 178 -24.22 9.24 2.48
N ASN A 179 -25.08 9.15 1.46
CA ASN A 179 -26.49 9.46 1.61
C ASN A 179 -27.35 8.18 1.52
N ASN A 180 -27.32 7.29 2.53
CA ASN A 180 -28.32 6.20 2.60
C ASN A 180 -28.42 5.38 3.92
N LYS A 181 -29.61 4.77 4.11
CA LYS A 181 -30.17 4.14 5.33
C LYS A 181 -29.46 2.90 5.95
N GLY A 182 -28.23 2.59 5.58
CA GLY A 182 -27.55 1.34 5.96
C GLY A 182 -26.24 1.54 6.70
N GLY A 183 -26.28 1.55 8.03
CA GLY A 183 -25.13 1.45 8.95
C GLY A 183 -24.14 2.64 8.98
N SER A 184 -24.14 3.42 7.91
CA SER A 184 -23.41 4.68 7.69
C SER A 184 -24.49 5.75 7.62
N GLY A 185 -24.28 6.93 8.18
CA GLY A 185 -25.34 7.89 8.52
C GLY A 185 -26.14 8.40 7.32
N PRO A 186 -27.18 9.24 7.54
CA PRO A 186 -27.49 10.25 6.53
C PRO A 186 -26.26 11.15 6.34
N GLN A 187 -26.24 11.98 5.29
CA GLN A 187 -25.22 13.04 5.20
C GLN A 187 -25.33 13.94 6.42
N ASP A 188 -24.43 13.72 7.39
CA ASP A 188 -24.47 14.27 8.74
C ASP A 188 -23.17 15.00 9.10
N ASP A 189 -22.39 15.35 8.07
CA ASP A 189 -21.09 16.00 8.17
C ASP A 189 -20.04 15.14 8.90
N VAL A 190 -20.22 13.82 8.91
CA VAL A 190 -19.26 12.85 9.45
C VAL A 190 -18.83 11.90 8.32
N PRO A 191 -17.53 11.71 8.07
CA PRO A 191 -17.09 10.85 6.98
C PRO A 191 -17.30 9.38 7.33
N ASP A 192 -17.93 8.65 6.43
CA ASP A 192 -18.17 7.21 6.52
C ASP A 192 -17.03 6.40 5.91
N HIS A 193 -16.41 6.92 4.85
CA HIS A 193 -15.46 6.16 4.04
C HIS A 193 -14.23 6.99 3.67
N VAL A 194 -13.14 6.29 3.38
CA VAL A 194 -11.90 6.89 2.90
C VAL A 194 -11.24 5.97 1.87
N GLY A 195 -10.69 6.57 0.82
CA GLY A 195 -9.90 5.90 -0.21
C GLY A 195 -8.63 6.69 -0.55
N ILE A 196 -7.82 6.14 -1.46
CA ILE A 196 -6.62 6.80 -2.00
C ILE A 196 -6.91 7.19 -3.44
N VAL A 197 -6.69 8.45 -3.80
CA VAL A 197 -6.83 8.92 -5.19
C VAL A 197 -5.71 8.32 -6.02
N GLU A 198 -6.07 7.53 -7.03
CA GLU A 198 -5.13 6.95 -7.99
C GLU A 198 -4.72 8.01 -9.03
N ARG A 199 -5.72 8.67 -9.62
CA ARG A 199 -5.56 9.66 -10.68
C ARG A 199 -6.85 10.44 -10.91
N VAL A 200 -6.75 11.55 -11.64
CA VAL A 200 -7.89 12.28 -12.17
C VAL A 200 -7.74 12.41 -13.69
N GLU A 201 -8.82 12.18 -14.41
CA GLU A 201 -8.86 12.33 -15.87
C GLU A 201 -10.25 12.74 -16.33
N ASN A 202 -10.33 13.78 -17.15
CA ASN A 202 -11.59 14.27 -17.75
C ASN A 202 -12.71 14.56 -16.72
N GLY A 203 -12.35 15.13 -15.57
CA GLY A 203 -13.31 15.45 -14.49
C GLY A 203 -13.81 14.23 -13.71
N VAL A 204 -13.16 13.07 -13.88
CA VAL A 204 -13.42 11.85 -13.12
C VAL A 204 -12.23 11.54 -12.22
N VAL A 205 -12.48 11.40 -10.92
CA VAL A 205 -11.51 10.89 -9.96
C VAL A 205 -11.58 9.37 -9.93
N TYR A 206 -10.42 8.72 -10.02
CA TYR A 206 -10.25 7.28 -9.87
C TYR A 206 -9.56 7.00 -8.54
N THR A 207 -10.03 5.99 -7.81
CA THR A 207 -9.63 5.73 -6.43
C THR A 207 -9.31 4.25 -6.25
N VAL A 208 -8.49 3.96 -5.25
CA VAL A 208 -8.35 2.61 -4.69
C VAL A 208 -8.88 2.63 -3.26
N GLU A 209 -9.86 1.76 -3.00
CA GLU A 209 -10.62 1.74 -1.76
C GLU A 209 -10.60 0.34 -1.13
N GLY A 210 -10.13 0.28 0.12
CA GLY A 210 -10.33 -0.87 0.99
C GLY A 210 -11.76 -0.91 1.51
N ASN A 211 -12.24 -2.10 1.86
CA ASN A 211 -13.59 -2.33 2.38
C ASN A 211 -14.70 -1.94 1.40
N SER A 212 -14.41 -1.89 0.10
CA SER A 212 -15.40 -1.68 -0.95
C SER A 212 -16.09 -3.01 -1.26
N GLY A 213 -17.17 -3.31 -0.52
CA GLY A 213 -17.85 -4.61 -0.57
C GLY A 213 -16.95 -5.74 -0.07
N ASP A 214 -16.33 -5.53 1.10
CA ASP A 214 -15.37 -6.43 1.76
C ASP A 214 -14.16 -6.82 0.87
N SER A 215 -13.69 -5.89 0.04
CA SER A 215 -12.50 -6.10 -0.80
C SER A 215 -11.82 -4.77 -1.14
N CYS A 216 -10.58 -4.86 -1.63
CA CYS A 216 -9.86 -3.72 -2.20
C CYS A 216 -10.26 -3.57 -3.68
N ARG A 217 -10.82 -2.42 -4.06
CA ARG A 217 -11.33 -2.18 -5.41
C ARG A 217 -10.92 -0.83 -5.95
N GLN A 218 -10.81 -0.75 -7.27
CA GLN A 218 -10.83 0.54 -7.95
C GLN A 218 -12.27 1.04 -8.07
N ARG A 219 -12.48 2.34 -7.84
CA ARG A 219 -13.74 3.04 -8.07
C ARG A 219 -13.50 4.33 -8.85
N SER A 220 -14.58 4.96 -9.28
CA SER A 220 -14.51 6.22 -10.01
C SER A 220 -15.75 7.07 -9.74
N TYR A 221 -15.55 8.38 -9.61
CA TYR A 221 -16.59 9.36 -9.31
C TYR A 221 -16.36 10.62 -10.14
N SER A 222 -17.41 11.37 -10.44
CA SER A 222 -17.21 12.73 -10.94
C SER A 222 -16.55 13.59 -9.85
N VAL A 223 -15.64 14.48 -10.23
CA VAL A 223 -15.18 15.55 -9.34
C VAL A 223 -16.41 16.36 -8.87
N GLY A 224 -16.49 16.66 -7.57
CA GLY A 224 -17.68 17.29 -6.99
C GLY A 224 -18.90 16.36 -6.84
N HIS A 225 -18.73 15.03 -6.92
CA HIS A 225 -19.81 14.10 -6.63
C HIS A 225 -20.36 14.34 -5.22
N TYR A 226 -21.69 14.35 -5.07
CA TYR A 226 -22.38 14.87 -3.87
C TYR A 226 -22.06 14.13 -2.57
N GLU A 227 -21.56 12.89 -2.65
CA GLU A 227 -21.13 12.11 -1.47
C GLU A 227 -19.65 12.30 -1.13
N ILE A 228 -18.89 13.02 -1.95
CA ILE A 228 -17.52 13.38 -1.63
C ILE A 228 -17.57 14.51 -0.60
N TRP A 229 -17.10 14.21 0.60
CA TRP A 229 -17.04 15.19 1.68
C TRP A 229 -15.84 16.12 1.54
N GLY A 230 -14.71 15.58 1.09
CA GLY A 230 -13.51 16.34 0.80
C GLY A 230 -12.27 15.47 0.73
N TYR A 231 -11.12 16.12 0.75
CA TYR A 231 -9.82 15.48 0.53
C TYR A 231 -8.82 15.89 1.60
N GLY A 232 -8.15 14.90 2.17
CA GLY A 232 -6.87 15.11 2.84
C GLY A 232 -5.79 15.19 1.78
N CYS A 233 -4.96 16.23 1.80
CA CYS A 233 -3.91 16.49 0.84
C CYS A 233 -2.53 16.42 1.52
N PRO A 234 -1.95 15.21 1.65
CA PRO A 234 -0.63 15.06 2.25
C PRO A 234 0.43 15.86 1.48
N ILE A 235 1.42 16.35 2.22
CA ILE A 235 2.60 17.00 1.66
C ILE A 235 3.70 15.95 1.55
N TYR A 236 3.78 15.34 0.37
CA TYR A 236 4.88 14.47 -0.02
C TYR A 236 6.10 15.36 -0.32
N ASN A 237 7.23 15.13 0.35
CA ASN A 237 8.41 16.00 0.34
C ASN A 237 9.45 15.58 -0.69
#